data_AF-A0A942PTX7-F1
#
_entry.id   AF-A0A942PTX7-F1
#
_cell.length_a   1.000
_cell.length_b   1.000
_cell.length_c   1.000
_cell.angle_alpha   90.00
_cell.angle_beta   90.00
_cell.angle_gamma   90.00
#
_symmetry.space_group_name_H-M   'P 1'
#
loop_
_entity.id
_entity.type
_entity.pdbx_description
1 polymer ?
#
loop_
_entity_poly.entity_id
_entity_poly.type
_entity_poly.pdbx_seq_one_letter_code
_entity_poly.pdbx_strand_id
1 'polypeptide(L)'
;MSETAEAIENVKTALPDSVFISELVKQWRAQDSYGTWENKSDAVLLEPYVIDKEKRKEIPIIGDPDPETLWRLELFYNAVGLAIERQTGVMVSPMMKMSHEGFGKMVLLAGRLVVVNKQLRDVHRFGFLTFEKLAEEGDKFVQAGVEMIRKYPDVANYS
;
A
#
# COMPACT_ATOMS: atom_id res chain seq x y z
N MET A 1 6.59 -33.55 5.25
CA MET A 1 6.44 -32.35 4.40
C MET A 1 7.77 -32.12 3.72
N SER A 2 7.84 -31.73 2.44
CA SER A 2 9.13 -31.60 1.73
C SER A 2 9.81 -30.28 2.07
N GLU A 3 11.15 -30.24 2.06
CA GLU A 3 11.96 -29.01 2.25
C GLU A 3 11.53 -27.87 1.31
N THR A 4 11.01 -28.21 0.13
CA THR A 4 10.47 -27.25 -0.85
C THR A 4 9.16 -26.60 -0.42
N ALA A 5 8.32 -27.28 0.36
CA ALA A 5 7.09 -26.70 0.91
C ALA A 5 7.41 -25.78 2.10
N GLU A 6 8.34 -26.18 2.97
CA GLU A 6 8.82 -25.34 4.10
C GLU A 6 9.57 -24.10 3.63
N ALA A 7 10.31 -24.16 2.52
CA ALA A 7 10.99 -22.99 1.95
C ALA A 7 10.00 -21.96 1.36
N ILE A 8 8.87 -22.40 0.79
CA ILE A 8 7.82 -21.51 0.27
C ILE A 8 7.00 -20.89 1.42
N GLU A 9 6.85 -21.60 2.53
CA GLU A 9 6.20 -21.10 3.75
C GLU A 9 7.09 -20.10 4.50
N ASN A 10 8.41 -20.32 4.54
CA ASN A 10 9.37 -19.41 5.20
C ASN A 10 9.62 -18.08 4.45
N VAL A 11 9.33 -17.98 3.16
CA VAL A 11 9.37 -16.70 2.43
C VAL A 11 8.15 -15.82 2.78
N LYS A 12 7.09 -16.39 3.39
CA LYS A 12 5.90 -15.66 3.85
C LYS A 12 5.99 -15.13 5.28
N THR A 13 7.09 -15.28 6.01
CA THR A 13 7.10 -14.97 7.45
C THR A 13 7.91 -13.74 7.85
N ALA A 14 8.92 -13.34 7.07
CA ALA A 14 9.72 -12.15 7.38
C ALA A 14 9.24 -10.92 6.59
N LEU A 15 8.82 -9.87 7.29
CA LEU A 15 8.55 -8.58 6.66
C LEU A 15 9.88 -7.90 6.28
N PRO A 16 10.01 -7.35 5.07
CA PRO A 16 11.20 -6.57 4.68
C PRO A 16 11.40 -5.36 5.58
N ASP A 17 12.66 -5.02 5.85
CA ASP A 17 13.01 -3.76 6.51
C ASP A 17 12.77 -2.59 5.54
N SER A 18 11.64 -1.92 5.72
CA SER A 18 11.21 -0.80 4.90
C SER A 18 10.40 0.17 5.75
N VAL A 19 10.65 1.47 5.56
CA VAL A 19 9.86 2.53 6.21
C VAL A 19 8.41 2.42 5.78
N PHE A 20 8.15 2.15 4.50
CA PHE A 20 6.80 1.95 4.00
C PHE A 20 6.08 0.78 4.70
N ILE A 21 6.74 -0.38 4.83
CA ILE A 21 6.15 -1.55 5.51
C ILE A 21 5.82 -1.23 6.97
N SER A 22 6.72 -0.52 7.66
CA SER A 22 6.51 -0.09 9.04
C SER A 22 5.29 0.83 9.17
N GLU A 23 5.11 1.79 8.26
CA GLU A 23 3.94 2.67 8.27
C GLU A 23 2.65 1.92 7.86
N LEU A 24 2.73 0.92 6.98
CA LEU A 24 1.59 0.08 6.61
C LEU A 24 1.09 -0.76 7.78
N VAL A 25 2.00 -1.36 8.55
CA VAL A 25 1.63 -2.07 9.79
C VAL A 25 0.92 -1.11 10.75
N LYS A 26 1.44 0.08 10.98
CA LYS A 26 0.80 1.07 11.86
C LYS A 26 -0.59 1.46 11.36
N GLN A 27 -0.77 1.61 10.04
CA GLN A 27 -2.08 1.88 9.44
C GLN A 27 -3.07 0.78 9.80
N TRP A 28 -2.70 -0.50 9.70
CA TRP A 28 -3.57 -1.61 10.13
C TRP A 28 -3.85 -1.61 11.62
N ARG A 29 -2.81 -1.43 12.44
CA ARG A 29 -2.93 -1.40 13.90
C ARG A 29 -3.84 -0.27 14.38
N ALA A 30 -3.81 0.88 13.71
CA ALA A 30 -4.68 2.02 14.03
C ALA A 30 -6.18 1.74 13.79
N GLN A 31 -6.51 0.75 12.95
CA GLN A 31 -7.90 0.36 12.68
C GLN A 31 -8.44 -0.64 13.72
N ASP A 32 -7.55 -1.25 14.51
CA ASP A 32 -7.90 -2.28 15.48
C ASP A 32 -8.41 -1.69 16.81
N SER A 33 -9.50 -0.93 16.75
CA SER A 33 -10.07 -0.22 17.91
C SER A 33 -10.48 -1.15 19.08
N TYR A 34 -10.74 -2.43 18.79
CA TYR A 34 -11.19 -3.42 19.78
C TYR A 34 -10.13 -4.47 20.12
N GLY A 35 -8.89 -4.35 19.62
CA GLY A 35 -7.79 -5.27 19.91
C GLY A 35 -7.97 -6.69 19.33
N THR A 36 -8.74 -6.83 18.25
CA THR A 36 -8.98 -8.12 17.57
C THR A 36 -7.70 -8.71 16.99
N TRP A 37 -6.71 -7.88 16.68
CA TRP A 37 -5.45 -8.28 16.07
C TRP A 37 -4.24 -8.12 16.97
N GLU A 38 -4.40 -7.69 18.23
CA GLU A 38 -3.30 -7.44 19.17
C GLU A 38 -2.29 -8.59 19.25
N ASN A 39 -2.77 -9.84 19.25
CA ASN A 39 -1.95 -11.04 19.34
C ASN A 39 -1.49 -11.59 17.98
N LYS A 40 -1.89 -10.98 16.86
CA LYS A 40 -1.44 -11.39 15.51
C LYS A 40 -0.09 -10.76 15.21
N SER A 41 0.78 -11.47 14.50
CA SER A 41 2.02 -10.89 14.00
C SER A 41 1.75 -9.89 12.87
N ASP A 42 2.69 -8.99 12.64
CA ASP A 42 2.59 -8.00 11.57
C ASP A 42 2.53 -8.67 10.18
N ALA A 43 3.22 -9.80 9.99
CA ALA A 43 3.15 -10.58 8.76
C ALA A 43 1.73 -11.11 8.51
N VAL A 44 1.05 -11.59 9.55
CA VAL A 44 -0.35 -12.06 9.44
C VAL A 44 -1.30 -10.90 9.11
N LEU A 45 -1.03 -9.70 9.62
CA LEU A 45 -1.83 -8.51 9.26
C LEU A 45 -1.70 -8.15 7.78
N LEU A 46 -0.50 -8.29 7.22
CA LEU A 46 -0.23 -7.90 5.83
C LEU A 46 -0.42 -9.05 4.83
N GLU A 47 -0.66 -10.28 5.28
CA GLU A 47 -0.93 -11.43 4.42
C GLU A 47 -1.96 -11.16 3.30
N PRO A 48 -3.06 -10.40 3.52
CA PRO A 48 -4.03 -10.08 2.46
C PRO A 48 -3.47 -9.27 1.27
N TYR A 49 -2.26 -8.69 1.39
CA TYR A 49 -1.57 -8.05 0.27
C TYR A 49 -0.81 -9.03 -0.60
N VAL A 50 -0.58 -10.27 -0.15
CA VAL A 50 0.17 -11.30 -0.88
C VAL A 50 -0.80 -12.25 -1.55
N ILE A 51 -0.86 -12.19 -2.89
CA ILE A 51 -1.75 -13.01 -3.71
C ILE A 51 -0.94 -13.78 -4.74
N ASP A 52 -1.14 -15.11 -4.76
CA ASP A 52 -0.52 -15.99 -5.74
C ASP A 52 -0.91 -15.59 -7.17
N LYS A 53 0.01 -15.74 -8.13
CA LYS A 53 -0.21 -15.31 -9.53
C LYS A 53 -1.43 -15.95 -10.17
N GLU A 54 -1.73 -17.20 -9.83
CA GLU A 54 -2.86 -17.96 -10.35
C GLU A 54 -4.18 -17.44 -9.77
N LYS A 55 -4.28 -17.38 -8.43
CA LYS A 55 -5.43 -16.78 -7.72
C LYS A 55 -5.73 -15.37 -8.20
N ARG A 56 -4.69 -14.55 -8.41
CA ARG A 56 -4.86 -13.17 -8.91
C ARG A 56 -5.51 -13.12 -10.29
N LYS A 57 -5.23 -14.09 -11.17
CA LYS A 57 -5.84 -14.16 -12.51
C LYS A 57 -7.27 -14.69 -12.47
N GLU A 58 -7.58 -15.54 -11.50
CA GLU A 58 -8.92 -16.11 -11.32
C GLU A 58 -9.93 -15.07 -10.82
N ILE A 59 -9.47 -14.02 -10.13
CA ILE A 59 -10.33 -12.92 -9.69
C ILE A 59 -10.97 -12.24 -10.92
N PRO A 60 -12.31 -12.29 -11.05
CA PRO A 60 -13.02 -11.63 -12.14
C PRO A 60 -13.00 -10.11 -11.93
N ILE A 61 -12.97 -9.36 -13.04
CA ILE A 61 -13.06 -7.90 -13.04
C ILE A 61 -14.47 -7.57 -13.52
N ILE A 62 -15.46 -7.78 -12.64
CA ILE A 62 -16.88 -7.62 -12.96
C ILE A 62 -17.51 -6.81 -11.83
N GLY A 63 -18.16 -5.70 -12.18
CA GLY A 63 -18.76 -4.81 -11.19
C GLY A 63 -17.71 -4.01 -10.43
N ASP A 64 -18.08 -3.53 -9.25
CA ASP A 64 -17.16 -2.74 -8.42
C ASP A 64 -16.28 -3.65 -7.55
N PRO A 65 -15.01 -3.26 -7.27
CA PRO A 65 -14.15 -4.02 -6.37
C PRO A 65 -14.77 -4.15 -4.98
N ASP A 66 -14.46 -5.26 -4.30
CA ASP A 66 -14.95 -5.48 -2.95
C ASP A 66 -14.46 -4.38 -1.98
N PRO A 67 -15.28 -3.98 -0.99
CA PRO A 67 -14.92 -2.91 -0.06
C PRO A 67 -13.62 -3.16 0.70
N GLU A 68 -13.29 -4.42 0.99
CA GLU A 68 -12.06 -4.79 1.67
C GLU A 68 -10.84 -4.48 0.80
N THR A 69 -10.86 -4.84 -0.47
CA THR A 69 -9.81 -4.51 -1.45
C THR A 69 -9.62 -3.01 -1.60
N LEU A 70 -10.71 -2.23 -1.67
CA LEU A 70 -10.62 -0.76 -1.70
C LEU A 70 -9.99 -0.20 -0.42
N TRP A 71 -10.33 -0.76 0.73
CA TRP A 71 -9.77 -0.35 2.01
C TRP A 71 -8.28 -0.69 2.13
N ARG A 72 -7.86 -1.90 1.70
CA ARG A 72 -6.43 -2.25 1.62
C ARG A 72 -5.67 -1.31 0.69
N LEU A 73 -6.26 -0.94 -0.44
CA LEU A 73 -5.68 0.04 -1.36
C LEU A 73 -5.52 1.42 -0.69
N GLU A 74 -6.51 1.86 0.07
CA GLU A 74 -6.47 3.12 0.81
C GLU A 74 -5.38 3.11 1.89
N LEU A 75 -5.31 2.07 2.73
CA LEU A 75 -4.26 1.91 3.76
C LEU A 75 -2.86 1.85 3.13
N PHE A 76 -2.71 1.20 1.97
CA PHE A 76 -1.45 1.20 1.21
C PHE A 76 -1.00 2.63 0.88
N TYR A 77 -1.87 3.46 0.32
CA TYR A 77 -1.50 4.82 -0.06
C TYR A 77 -1.39 5.78 1.14
N ASN A 78 -2.12 5.54 2.23
CA ASN A 78 -1.89 6.22 3.51
C ASN A 78 -0.47 5.96 4.03
N ALA A 79 -0.03 4.69 3.99
CA ALA A 79 1.31 4.31 4.41
C ALA A 79 2.40 4.96 3.54
N VAL A 80 2.18 5.05 2.22
CA VAL A 80 3.05 5.82 1.32
C VAL A 80 3.12 7.29 1.75
N GLY A 81 1.98 7.93 2.01
CA GLY A 81 1.93 9.33 2.45
C GLY A 81 2.73 9.57 3.73
N LEU A 82 2.51 8.75 4.76
CA LEU A 82 3.23 8.84 6.03
C LEU A 82 4.73 8.56 5.89
N ALA A 83 5.12 7.62 5.03
CA ALA A 83 6.53 7.33 4.78
C ALA A 83 7.23 8.50 4.06
N ILE A 84 6.54 9.21 3.15
CA ILE A 84 7.05 10.43 2.53
C ILE A 84 7.18 11.54 3.57
N GLU A 85 6.16 11.75 4.40
CA GLU A 85 6.17 12.75 5.47
C GLU A 85 7.34 12.52 6.42
N ARG A 86 7.58 11.27 6.83
CA ARG A 86 8.70 10.91 7.71
C ARG A 86 10.07 11.27 7.14
N GLN A 87 10.22 11.28 5.80
CA GLN A 87 11.49 11.61 5.14
C GLN A 87 11.63 13.09 4.75
N THR A 88 10.52 13.84 4.70
CA THR A 88 10.50 15.21 4.16
C THR A 88 10.05 16.26 5.18
N GLY A 89 9.35 15.85 6.24
CA GLY A 89 8.66 16.74 7.17
C GLY A 89 7.40 17.39 6.58
N VAL A 90 7.00 17.03 5.36
CA VAL A 90 5.83 17.60 4.69
C VAL A 90 4.69 16.59 4.73
N MET A 91 3.54 16.98 5.28
CA MET A 91 2.36 16.14 5.33
C MET A 91 1.88 15.77 3.93
N VAL A 92 1.59 14.48 3.73
CA VAL A 92 1.11 13.95 2.46
C VAL A 92 -0.18 13.17 2.67
N SER A 93 -1.26 13.59 2.01
CA SER A 93 -2.57 12.93 2.11
C SER A 93 -3.02 12.35 0.76
N PRO A 94 -3.58 11.13 0.74
CA PRO A 94 -4.14 10.55 -0.47
C PRO A 94 -5.56 11.03 -0.74
N MET A 95 -5.92 11.04 -2.03
CA MET A 95 -7.28 11.23 -2.51
C MET A 95 -7.57 10.22 -3.62
N MET A 96 -8.54 9.36 -3.37
CA MET A 96 -8.97 8.33 -4.31
C MET A 96 -10.32 8.70 -4.93
N LYS A 97 -10.42 8.58 -6.25
CA LYS A 97 -11.70 8.53 -6.94
C LYS A 97 -11.78 7.24 -7.74
N MET A 98 -12.70 6.37 -7.34
CA MET A 98 -13.08 5.20 -8.13
C MET A 98 -14.18 5.58 -9.14
N SER A 99 -14.10 4.97 -10.31
CA SER A 99 -15.15 4.84 -11.30
C SER A 99 -15.74 3.43 -11.20
N HIS A 100 -16.58 3.06 -12.17
CA HIS A 100 -17.12 1.70 -12.28
C HIS A 100 -16.02 0.71 -12.70
N GLU A 101 -16.24 -0.58 -12.44
CA GLU A 101 -15.44 -1.68 -13.00
C GLU A 101 -13.98 -1.74 -12.52
N GLY A 102 -13.68 -1.12 -11.37
CA GLY A 102 -12.34 -1.15 -10.79
C GLY A 102 -11.33 -0.23 -11.50
N PHE A 103 -11.82 0.76 -12.23
CA PHE A 103 -11.03 1.89 -12.72
C PHE A 103 -11.06 3.05 -11.73
N GLY A 104 -10.01 3.84 -11.69
CA GLY A 104 -9.98 5.02 -10.83
C GLY A 104 -8.71 5.82 -10.94
N LYS A 105 -8.58 6.78 -10.05
CA LYS A 105 -7.38 7.60 -9.91
C LYS A 105 -7.04 7.76 -8.44
N MET A 106 -5.78 7.57 -8.13
CA MET A 106 -5.18 7.88 -6.84
C MET A 106 -4.20 9.04 -7.02
N VAL A 107 -4.34 10.07 -6.20
CA VAL A 107 -3.34 11.13 -6.09
C VAL A 107 -2.91 11.28 -4.64
N LEU A 108 -1.63 11.55 -4.40
CA LEU A 108 -1.13 11.98 -3.10
C LEU A 108 -0.75 13.45 -3.20
N LEU A 109 -1.19 14.24 -2.22
CA LEU A 109 -1.08 15.69 -2.19
C LEU A 109 -0.18 16.11 -1.03
N ALA A 110 0.81 16.96 -1.33
CA ALA A 110 1.60 17.70 -0.35
C ALA A 110 1.35 19.19 -0.58
N GLY A 111 0.65 19.87 0.32
CA GLY A 111 0.18 21.24 0.08
C GLY A 111 -0.67 21.31 -1.20
N ARG A 112 -0.17 22.00 -2.24
CA ARG A 112 -0.81 22.08 -3.57
C ARG A 112 -0.12 21.21 -4.64
N LEU A 113 0.86 20.41 -4.26
CA LEU A 113 1.65 19.56 -5.16
C LEU A 113 1.08 18.15 -5.21
N VAL A 114 0.83 17.62 -6.41
CA VAL A 114 0.58 16.19 -6.60
C VAL A 114 1.93 15.47 -6.65
N VAL A 115 2.25 14.71 -5.60
CA VAL A 115 3.54 14.01 -5.43
C VAL A 115 3.50 12.58 -5.97
N VAL A 116 2.32 11.96 -6.01
CA VAL A 116 2.05 10.70 -6.70
C VAL A 116 0.78 10.85 -7.51
N ASN A 117 0.78 10.36 -8.76
CA ASN A 117 -0.38 10.36 -9.63
C ASN A 117 -0.48 8.98 -10.30
N LYS A 118 -1.44 8.16 -9.86
CA LYS A 118 -1.64 6.80 -10.34
C LYS A 118 -3.03 6.63 -10.94
N GLN A 119 -3.06 6.18 -12.19
CA GLN A 119 -4.26 5.60 -12.79
C GLN A 119 -4.43 4.18 -12.26
N LEU A 120 -5.60 3.91 -11.67
CA LEU A 120 -5.97 2.61 -11.14
C LEU A 120 -6.76 1.83 -12.20
N ARG A 121 -6.40 0.57 -12.38
CA ARG A 121 -7.05 -0.40 -13.27
C ARG A 121 -7.03 -1.75 -12.60
N ASP A 122 -8.03 -2.57 -12.91
CA ASP A 122 -8.15 -3.94 -12.40
C ASP A 122 -8.03 -4.00 -10.86
N VAL A 123 -8.60 -3.03 -10.14
CA VAL A 123 -8.43 -2.90 -8.68
C VAL A 123 -8.88 -4.14 -7.91
N HIS A 124 -9.84 -4.90 -8.44
CA HIS A 124 -10.22 -6.24 -7.96
C HIS A 124 -9.01 -7.15 -7.68
N ARG A 125 -7.96 -7.00 -8.48
CA ARG A 125 -6.73 -7.80 -8.43
C ARG A 125 -5.60 -7.09 -7.67
N PHE A 126 -5.92 -6.14 -6.79
CA PHE A 126 -4.91 -5.46 -5.99
C PHE A 126 -4.23 -6.45 -5.03
N GLY A 127 -2.91 -6.57 -5.17
CA GLY A 127 -2.07 -7.51 -4.42
C GLY A 127 -0.70 -7.70 -5.09
N PHE A 128 0.21 -8.30 -4.36
CA PHE A 128 1.62 -8.49 -4.70
C PHE A 128 2.00 -9.97 -4.58
N LEU A 129 3.06 -10.41 -5.25
CA LEU A 129 3.45 -11.83 -5.22
C LEU A 129 4.13 -12.23 -3.91
N THR A 130 4.82 -11.29 -3.25
CA THR A 130 5.57 -11.48 -2.01
C THR A 130 5.59 -10.19 -1.21
N PHE A 131 6.03 -10.24 0.05
CA PHE A 131 6.23 -9.04 0.86
C PHE A 131 7.36 -8.15 0.33
N GLU A 132 8.41 -8.71 -0.27
CA GLU A 132 9.45 -7.93 -0.94
C GLU A 132 8.87 -7.13 -2.10
N LYS A 133 7.97 -7.72 -2.90
CA LYS A 133 7.30 -6.98 -3.98
C LYS A 133 6.33 -5.93 -3.49
N LEU A 134 5.67 -6.17 -2.35
CA LEU A 134 4.88 -5.14 -1.67
C LEU A 134 5.77 -3.96 -1.23
N ALA A 135 6.89 -4.25 -0.57
CA ALA A 135 7.84 -3.25 -0.10
C ALA A 135 8.46 -2.46 -1.26
N GLU A 136 8.99 -3.15 -2.28
CA GLU A 136 9.60 -2.53 -3.47
C GLU A 136 8.64 -1.56 -4.16
N GLU A 137 7.37 -1.93 -4.33
CA GLU A 137 6.39 -1.06 -4.99
C GLU A 137 5.98 0.13 -4.11
N GLY A 138 5.82 -0.07 -2.80
CA GLY A 138 5.58 1.03 -1.86
C GLY A 138 6.74 2.02 -1.83
N ASP A 139 7.97 1.53 -1.71
CA ASP A 139 9.19 2.34 -1.64
C ASP A 139 9.44 3.14 -2.94
N LYS A 140 9.06 2.60 -4.10
CA LYS A 140 9.08 3.37 -5.37
C LYS A 140 8.17 4.59 -5.31
N PHE A 141 6.96 4.46 -4.75
CA PHE A 141 6.07 5.61 -4.60
C PHE A 141 6.58 6.60 -3.56
N VAL A 142 7.16 6.11 -2.46
CA VAL A 142 7.79 6.97 -1.44
C VAL A 142 8.93 7.77 -2.05
N GLN A 143 9.85 7.12 -2.75
CA GLN A 143 10.97 7.78 -3.41
C GLN A 143 10.48 8.83 -4.42
N ALA A 144 9.53 8.48 -5.29
CA ALA A 144 8.97 9.41 -6.26
C ALA A 144 8.33 10.64 -5.58
N GLY A 145 7.61 10.43 -4.48
CA GLY A 145 7.00 11.52 -3.72
C GLY A 145 8.03 12.43 -3.04
N VAL A 146 9.05 11.85 -2.43
CA VAL A 146 10.19 12.58 -1.82
C VAL A 146 10.92 13.42 -2.88
N GLU A 147 11.21 12.83 -4.04
CA GLU A 147 11.85 13.53 -5.16
C GLU A 147 11.01 14.71 -5.65
N MET A 148 9.69 14.54 -5.79
CA MET A 148 8.78 15.63 -6.18
C MET A 148 8.76 16.77 -5.17
N ILE A 149 8.69 16.46 -3.87
CA ILE A 149 8.70 17.49 -2.81
C ILE A 149 10.02 18.25 -2.80
N ARG A 150 11.15 17.55 -2.88
CA ARG A 150 12.49 18.19 -2.91
C ARG A 150 12.69 19.06 -4.14
N LYS A 151 12.07 18.69 -5.27
CA LYS A 151 12.14 19.46 -6.51
C LYS A 151 11.25 20.70 -6.50
N TYR A 152 10.11 20.66 -5.80
CA TYR A 152 9.12 21.74 -5.77
C TYR A 152 8.69 22.11 -4.34
N PRO A 153 9.64 22.52 -3.46
CA PRO A 153 9.35 22.73 -2.04
C PRO A 153 8.34 23.87 -1.80
N ASP A 154 8.34 24.91 -2.62
CA ASP A 154 7.42 26.05 -2.47
C ASP A 154 5.95 25.66 -2.69
N VAL A 155 5.70 24.68 -3.57
CA VAL A 155 4.35 24.18 -3.84
C VAL A 155 3.93 23.17 -2.77
N ALA A 156 4.88 22.36 -2.30
CA ALA A 156 4.67 21.35 -1.27
C ALA A 156 4.36 21.95 0.11
N ASN A 157 5.00 23.07 0.46
CA ASN A 157 4.81 23.78 1.73
C ASN A 157 3.76 24.90 1.66
N TYR A 158 2.97 24.93 0.59
CA TYR A 158 1.96 25.96 0.41
C TYR A 158 0.77 25.69 1.34
N SER A 159 0.53 26.59 2.31
CA SER A 159 -0.61 26.57 3.24
C SER A 159 -1.80 27.41 2.77
#